data_AF-A0A5P1FME1-F1
#
_entry.id   AF-A0A5P1FME1-F1
#
_cell.length_a   1.000
_cell.length_b   1.000
_cell.length_c   1.000
_cell.angle_alpha   90.00
_cell.angle_beta   90.00
_cell.angle_gamma   90.00
#
_symmetry.space_group_name_H-M   'P 1'
#
loop_
_entity.id
_entity.type
_entity.pdbx_description
1 polymer ?
#
loop_
_entity_poly.entity_id
_entity_poly.type
_entity_poly.pdbx_seq_one_letter_code
_entity_poly.pdbx_strand_id
1 'polypeptide(L)'
;MILRTVSPAHFENGVWDNGGDCARTRPFLRNETNLSADEKQLYKDQIKEFEKAKHEGMKKGTEFRLLDMTNAMSLRPDGHPSRYGHWPDERWKLYNDCVHWCLPGPVDMWNDILVQMLSV
;
A
#
# COMPACT_ATOMS: atom_id res chain seq x y z
N MET A 1 12.83 -5.55 -14.49
CA MET A 1 12.52 -4.61 -13.39
C MET A 1 11.06 -4.79 -12.99
N ILE A 2 10.74 -4.81 -11.68
CA ILE A 2 9.36 -4.86 -11.19
C ILE A 2 9.10 -3.59 -10.37
N LEU A 3 8.03 -2.85 -10.70
CA LEU A 3 7.56 -1.71 -9.90
C LEU A 3 6.30 -2.11 -9.14
N ARG A 4 6.28 -1.89 -7.82
CA ARG A 4 5.09 -2.05 -6.98
C ARG A 4 4.40 -0.70 -6.81
N THR A 5 3.10 -0.64 -7.06
CA THR A 5 2.31 0.61 -6.94
C THR A 5 2.06 1.01 -5.49
N VAL A 6 1.58 2.24 -5.27
CA VAL A 6 1.37 2.80 -3.92
C VAL A 6 0.51 1.87 -3.04
N SER A 7 0.93 1.74 -1.77
CA SER A 7 0.12 1.10 -0.73
C SER A 7 -0.49 2.22 0.11
N PRO A 8 -1.82 2.38 0.13
CA PRO A 8 -2.45 3.50 0.81
C PRO A 8 -2.45 3.34 2.33
N ALA A 9 -2.55 4.48 3.02
CA ALA A 9 -2.81 4.55 4.45
C ALA A 9 -4.33 4.57 4.73
N HIS A 10 -4.74 4.16 5.93
CA HIS A 10 -6.17 4.07 6.30
C HIS A 10 -6.52 4.82 7.59
N PHE A 11 -6.12 6.08 7.69
CA PHE A 11 -6.53 6.92 8.83
C PHE A 11 -8.03 7.25 8.78
N GLU A 12 -8.71 7.03 9.89
CA GLU A 12 -10.10 7.43 10.16
C GLU A 12 -10.15 8.32 11.41
N ASN A 13 -11.16 9.18 11.49
CA ASN A 13 -11.41 10.08 12.63
C ASN A 13 -10.26 11.04 12.98
N GLY A 14 -9.35 11.28 12.04
CA GLY A 14 -8.22 12.18 12.18
C GLY A 14 -7.18 11.89 11.11
N VAL A 15 -6.09 12.65 11.13
CA VAL A 15 -4.92 12.43 10.26
C VAL A 15 -3.76 11.89 11.08
N TRP A 16 -2.65 11.57 10.40
CA TRP A 16 -1.47 10.94 10.99
C TRP A 16 -0.92 11.67 12.23
N ASP A 17 -1.02 13.00 12.31
CA ASP A 17 -0.52 13.83 13.43
C ASP A 17 -1.63 14.38 14.33
N ASN A 18 -2.90 14.10 14.03
CA ASN A 18 -4.04 14.69 14.71
C ASN A 18 -5.14 13.65 15.01
N GLY A 19 -4.78 12.65 15.82
CA GLY A 19 -5.74 11.72 16.41
C GLY A 19 -6.32 10.66 15.48
N GLY A 20 -5.80 10.49 14.26
CA GLY A 20 -6.24 9.46 13.34
C GLY A 20 -5.91 8.04 13.82
N ASP A 21 -6.75 7.08 13.44
CA ASP A 21 -6.55 5.66 13.72
C ASP A 21 -7.15 4.76 12.61
N CYS A 22 -6.82 3.47 12.63
CA CYS A 22 -7.20 2.46 11.65
C CYS A 22 -7.69 1.19 12.38
N ALA A 23 -8.63 1.37 13.32
CA ALA A 23 -9.09 0.29 14.21
C ALA A 23 -10.05 -0.73 13.55
N ARG A 24 -10.15 -0.75 12.22
CA ARG A 24 -11.04 -1.69 11.52
C ARG A 24 -10.54 -3.11 11.65
N THR A 25 -11.48 -4.06 11.72
CA THR A 25 -11.20 -5.49 11.85
C THR A 25 -11.73 -6.32 10.67
N ARG A 26 -12.25 -5.65 9.64
CA ARG A 26 -12.71 -6.27 8.39
C ARG A 26 -12.25 -5.49 7.17
N PRO A 27 -12.05 -6.17 6.03
CA PRO A 27 -11.85 -5.51 4.74
C PRO A 27 -13.01 -4.58 4.38
N PHE A 28 -12.71 -3.60 3.54
CA PHE A 28 -13.72 -2.83 2.84
C PHE A 28 -14.38 -3.64 1.72
N LEU A 29 -15.66 -3.39 1.49
CA LEU A 29 -16.31 -3.69 0.23
C LEU A 29 -15.83 -2.70 -0.85
N ARG A 30 -15.99 -3.07 -2.12
CA ARG A 30 -15.51 -2.26 -3.26
C ARG A 30 -16.04 -0.82 -3.28
N ASN A 31 -17.21 -0.57 -2.70
CA ASN A 31 -17.85 0.74 -2.65
C ASN A 31 -17.63 1.49 -1.32
N GLU A 32 -16.89 0.90 -0.37
CA GLU A 32 -16.65 1.49 0.95
C GLU A 32 -15.31 2.26 1.02
N THR A 33 -14.50 2.24 -0.04
CA THR A 33 -13.18 2.84 -0.05
C THR A 33 -12.95 3.71 -1.28
N ASN A 34 -12.15 4.76 -1.10
CA ASN A 34 -11.56 5.56 -2.16
C ASN A 34 -10.19 6.03 -1.70
N LEU A 35 -9.22 6.08 -2.61
CA LEU A 35 -7.92 6.69 -2.35
C LEU A 35 -8.09 8.17 -2.01
N SER A 36 -7.23 8.68 -1.13
CA SER A 36 -7.09 10.13 -0.96
C SER A 36 -6.70 10.80 -2.29
N ALA A 37 -6.92 12.11 -2.38
CA ALA A 37 -6.55 12.87 -3.59
C ALA A 37 -5.06 12.71 -3.92
N ASP A 38 -4.21 12.77 -2.90
CA ASP A 38 -2.76 12.66 -3.04
C ASP A 38 -2.32 11.26 -3.46
N GLU A 39 -2.85 10.20 -2.83
CA GLU A 39 -2.56 8.82 -3.23
C GLU A 39 -3.08 8.51 -4.64
N LYS A 40 -4.25 9.04 -5.00
CA LYS A 40 -4.80 8.90 -6.35
C LYS A 40 -3.93 9.61 -7.38
N GLN A 41 -3.38 10.77 -7.04
CA GLN A 41 -2.46 11.50 -7.92
C GLN A 41 -1.13 10.75 -8.04
N LEU A 42 -0.56 10.31 -6.93
CA LEU A 42 0.66 9.51 -6.90
C LEU A 42 0.52 8.23 -7.73
N TYR A 43 -0.60 7.50 -7.58
CA TYR A 43 -0.87 6.31 -8.37
C TYR A 43 -0.88 6.62 -9.88
N LYS A 44 -1.58 7.70 -10.30
CA LYS A 44 -1.59 8.11 -11.71
C LYS A 44 -0.20 8.44 -12.23
N ASP A 45 0.60 9.16 -11.43
CA ASP A 45 1.96 9.54 -11.80
C ASP A 45 2.87 8.29 -11.88
N GLN A 46 2.74 7.34 -10.94
CA GLN A 46 3.45 6.05 -10.99
C GLN A 46 3.14 5.29 -12.28
N ILE A 47 1.87 5.16 -12.67
CA ILE A 47 1.47 4.47 -13.90
C ILE A 47 2.01 5.19 -15.13
N LYS A 48 1.89 6.52 -15.18
CA LYS A 48 2.39 7.34 -16.29
C LYS A 48 3.89 7.19 -16.49
N GLU A 49 4.68 7.30 -15.42
CA GLU A 49 6.14 7.17 -15.52
C GLU A 49 6.58 5.72 -15.75
N PHE A 50 5.83 4.74 -15.22
CA PHE A 50 6.06 3.32 -15.52
C PHE A 50 5.89 3.02 -17.01
N GLU A 51 4.83 3.51 -17.67
CA GLU A 51 4.63 3.26 -19.09
C GLU A 51 5.72 3.89 -19.96
N LYS A 52 6.20 5.08 -19.60
CA LYS A 52 7.37 5.70 -20.25
C LYS A 52 8.62 4.84 -20.05
N ALA A 53 8.90 4.42 -18.81
CA ALA A 53 10.06 3.60 -18.49
C ALA A 53 10.01 2.24 -19.21
N LYS A 54 8.83 1.62 -19.29
CA LYS A 54 8.59 0.37 -20.03
C LYS A 54 8.86 0.56 -21.52
N HIS A 55 8.34 1.62 -22.14
CA HIS A 55 8.57 1.90 -23.55
C HIS A 55 10.05 2.11 -23.88
N GLU A 56 10.76 2.89 -23.07
CA GLU A 56 12.20 3.11 -23.23
C GLU A 56 13.03 1.86 -22.90
N GLY A 57 12.60 1.08 -21.91
CA GLY A 57 13.20 -0.20 -21.53
C GLY A 57 13.15 -1.21 -22.66
N MET A 58 12.00 -1.33 -23.34
CA MET A 58 11.83 -2.24 -24.47
C MET A 58 12.83 -1.95 -25.61
N LYS A 59 13.09 -0.67 -25.91
CA LYS A 59 14.10 -0.27 -26.91
C LYS A 59 15.52 -0.69 -26.52
N LYS A 60 15.78 -0.85 -25.23
CA LYS A 60 17.09 -1.23 -24.64
C LYS A 60 17.15 -2.71 -24.24
N GLY A 61 16.16 -3.53 -24.62
CA GLY A 61 16.10 -4.94 -24.25
C GLY A 61 15.87 -5.19 -22.75
N THR A 62 15.34 -4.21 -22.00
CA THR A 62 15.01 -4.34 -20.58
C THR A 62 13.50 -4.47 -20.39
N GLU A 63 13.08 -5.52 -19.70
CA GLU A 63 11.66 -5.72 -19.36
C GLU A 63 11.26 -4.98 -18.07
N PHE A 64 10.12 -4.30 -18.12
CA PHE A 64 9.47 -3.68 -16.97
C PHE A 64 8.10 -4.32 -16.75
N ARG A 65 7.86 -4.80 -15.53
CA ARG A 65 6.59 -5.40 -15.11
C ARG A 65 6.02 -4.62 -13.93
N LEU A 66 4.69 -4.52 -13.89
CA LEU A 66 3.97 -3.80 -12.84
C LEU A 66 3.35 -4.81 -11.87
N LEU A 67 3.68 -4.67 -10.59
CA LEU A 67 2.98 -5.31 -9.49
C LEU A 67 1.94 -4.32 -8.96
N ASP A 68 0.76 -4.32 -9.56
CA ASP A 68 -0.30 -3.36 -9.22
C ASP A 68 -1.08 -3.79 -7.98
N MET A 69 -0.71 -3.23 -6.83
CA MET A 69 -1.27 -3.55 -5.53
C MET A 69 -2.26 -2.51 -5.00
N THR A 70 -2.30 -1.30 -5.55
CA THR A 70 -3.03 -0.16 -4.98
C THR A 70 -4.47 -0.49 -4.61
N ASN A 71 -5.23 -1.05 -5.56
CA ASN A 71 -6.65 -1.37 -5.34
C ASN A 71 -6.85 -2.58 -4.41
N ALA A 72 -5.92 -3.53 -4.39
CA ALA A 72 -6.01 -4.66 -3.48
C ALA A 72 -5.75 -4.22 -2.04
N MET A 73 -4.80 -3.30 -1.84
CA MET A 73 -4.42 -2.78 -0.53
C MET A 73 -5.39 -1.71 -0.02
N SER A 74 -6.02 -0.92 -0.89
CA SER A 74 -7.07 0.03 -0.48
C SER A 74 -8.32 -0.63 0.11
N LEU A 75 -8.46 -1.94 -0.07
CA LEU A 75 -9.56 -2.73 0.50
C LEU A 75 -9.22 -3.31 1.87
N ARG A 76 -8.00 -3.12 2.38
CA ARG A 76 -7.47 -3.82 3.55
C ARG A 76 -7.15 -2.91 4.73
N PRO A 77 -8.08 -2.06 5.20
CA PRO A 77 -7.84 -1.25 6.39
C PRO A 77 -7.63 -2.12 7.64
N ASP A 78 -8.09 -3.38 7.61
CA ASP A 78 -7.93 -4.40 8.65
C ASP A 78 -6.51 -4.94 8.79
N GLY A 79 -5.61 -4.58 7.88
CA GLY A 79 -4.23 -5.06 7.88
C GLY A 79 -3.23 -4.21 8.67
N HIS A 80 -3.64 -3.05 9.17
CA HIS A 80 -2.73 -2.11 9.83
C HIS A 80 -2.53 -2.43 11.32
N PRO A 81 -1.33 -2.16 11.87
CA PRO A 81 -1.06 -2.34 13.30
C PRO A 81 -1.84 -1.38 14.21
N SER A 82 -2.26 -0.21 13.72
CA SER A 82 -2.89 0.82 14.56
C SER A 82 -1.96 1.12 15.77
N ARG A 83 -2.50 1.12 16.99
CA ARG A 83 -1.77 1.32 18.24
C ARG A 83 -0.75 0.23 18.57
N TYR A 84 -0.75 -0.89 17.84
CA TYR A 84 0.14 -2.04 18.07
C TYR A 84 1.37 -2.02 17.16
N GLY A 85 1.59 -0.94 16.39
CA GLY A 85 2.78 -0.78 15.54
C GLY A 85 4.07 -0.50 16.31
N HIS A 86 3.96 -0.21 17.61
CA HIS A 86 5.06 0.25 18.47
C HIS A 86 5.15 -0.58 19.74
N TRP A 87 6.30 -0.52 20.41
CA TRP A 87 6.47 -1.29 21.65
C TRP A 87 5.61 -0.72 22.80
N PRO A 88 5.01 -1.56 23.66
CA PRO A 88 4.13 -1.10 24.74
C PRO A 88 4.80 -0.16 25.76
N ASP A 89 6.13 -0.27 25.90
CA ASP A 89 6.97 0.45 26.86
C ASP A 89 7.75 1.61 26.23
N GLU A 90 7.40 2.00 25.01
CA GLU A 90 8.03 3.17 24.39
C GLU A 90 7.78 4.44 25.21
N ARG A 91 8.88 5.14 25.51
CA ARG A 91 8.86 6.40 26.28
C ARG A 91 8.07 7.51 25.59
N TRP A 92 7.86 7.39 24.28
CA TRP A 92 7.18 8.36 23.45
C TRP A 92 5.87 7.76 22.97
N LYS A 93 4.76 8.46 23.18
CA LYS A 93 3.50 8.12 22.50
C LYS A 93 3.68 8.42 21.02
N LEU A 94 3.94 7.40 20.24
CA LEU A 94 3.89 7.47 18.78
C LEU A 94 2.44 7.45 18.30
N TYR A 95 2.20 8.06 17.15
CA TYR A 95 0.90 8.04 16.48
C TYR A 95 0.54 6.61 16.05
N ASN A 96 -0.76 6.36 15.88
CA ASN A 96 -1.24 5.06 15.40
C ASN A 96 -0.64 4.77 14.03
N ASP A 97 -0.14 3.55 13.86
CA ASP A 97 0.45 3.12 12.60
C ASP A 97 -0.62 2.63 11.64
N CYS A 98 -1.01 3.52 10.73
CA CYS A 98 -1.96 3.25 9.66
C CYS A 98 -1.33 3.29 8.28
N VAL A 99 0.00 3.13 8.22
CA VAL A 99 0.79 3.16 6.98
C VAL A 99 1.50 1.82 6.75
N HIS A 100 2.01 1.19 7.81
CA HIS A 100 2.63 -0.14 7.75
C HIS A 100 1.61 -1.25 7.93
N TRP A 101 2.05 -2.50 7.76
CA TRP A 101 1.19 -3.68 7.73
C TRP A 101 1.59 -4.68 8.81
N CYS A 102 0.61 -5.30 9.46
CA CYS A 102 0.81 -6.45 10.32
C CYS A 102 1.42 -7.62 9.53
N LEU A 103 2.22 -8.44 10.23
CA LEU A 103 2.73 -9.71 9.73
C LEU A 103 2.40 -10.83 10.75
N PRO A 104 1.79 -11.96 10.32
CA PRO A 104 1.24 -12.20 8.98
C PRO A 104 0.05 -11.26 8.67
N GLY A 105 -0.20 -10.98 7.39
CA GLY A 105 -1.21 -10.01 7.01
C GLY A 105 -1.44 -9.85 5.49
N PRO A 106 -2.24 -8.85 5.08
CA PRO A 106 -2.62 -8.67 3.67
C PRO A 106 -1.42 -8.43 2.74
N VAL A 107 -0.34 -7.90 3.29
CA VAL A 107 0.92 -7.64 2.59
C VAL A 107 1.61 -8.93 2.12
N ASP A 108 1.31 -10.08 2.73
CA ASP A 108 1.89 -11.38 2.33
C ASP A 108 1.54 -11.73 0.88
N MET A 109 0.36 -11.32 0.41
CA MET A 109 -0.09 -11.46 -0.97
C MET A 109 0.85 -10.78 -1.99
N TRP A 110 1.59 -9.74 -1.59
CA TRP A 110 2.56 -9.10 -2.47
C TRP A 110 3.65 -10.09 -2.87
N ASN A 111 4.12 -10.88 -1.91
CA ASN A 111 5.16 -11.88 -2.13
C ASN A 111 4.61 -13.03 -2.96
N ASP A 112 3.38 -13.48 -2.71
CA ASP A 112 2.75 -14.53 -3.51
C ASP A 112 2.65 -14.13 -4.99
N ILE A 113 2.12 -12.92 -5.26
CA ILE A 113 1.99 -12.41 -6.64
C ILE A 113 3.37 -12.18 -7.25
N LEU A 114 4.34 -11.63 -6.49
CA LEU A 114 5.70 -11.43 -6.97
C LEU A 114 6.36 -12.76 -7.37
N VAL A 115 6.25 -13.79 -6.54
CA VAL A 115 6.79 -15.13 -6.84
C VAL A 115 6.12 -15.70 -8.08
N GLN A 116 4.79 -15.56 -8.21
CA GLN A 116 4.08 -15.98 -9.42
C GLN A 116 4.61 -15.24 -10.65
N MET A 117 4.82 -13.93 -10.59
CA MET A 117 5.40 -13.16 -11.70
C MET A 117 6.84 -13.58 -12.05
N LEU A 118 7.64 -13.97 -11.06
CA LEU A 118 9.03 -14.42 -11.28
C LEU A 118 9.13 -15.86 -11.78
N SER A 119 8.10 -16.68 -11.57
CA SER A 119 8.08 -18.10 -11.93
C SER A 119 7.61 -18.37 -13.36
N VAL A 120 7.36 -17.31 -14.14
CA VAL A 120 7.01 -17.35 -15.57
C VAL A 120 8.22 -17.00 -16.41
#